data_AF-A0A969GRZ1-F1
#
_entry.id   AF-A0A969GRZ1-F1
#
_cell.length_a   1.000
_cell.length_b   1.000
_cell.length_c   1.000
_cell.angle_alpha   90.00
_cell.angle_beta   90.00
_cell.angle_gamma   90.00
#
_symmetry.space_group_name_H-M   'P 1'
#
loop_
_entity.id
_entity.type
_entity.pdbx_description
1 polymer ?
#
loop_
_entity_poly.entity_id
_entity_poly.type
_entity_poly.pdbx_seq_one_letter_code
_entity_poly.pdbx_strand_id
1 'polypeptide(L)'
;FTSNRLLQDESLRVRRALLEAIAATHLEEYYPSLLKGLYYKSTREAAVQALIRLENEALPMLVKLAEDSYAPEVVRTHAWNTIGQIGTSEALDILVGHLTIAWGFTRRSILRILLKLPQEAGIEAVSNLLGRSGIEALINQELGLMGQLYAGLIDLSTDVVYGREADLLRGGLQDQQVDTLERLFLLMRFLYSSSTIQAAAFNLQSSSQDGVARGIEILDNTLDIAGKRAMLTILDRRSNQEKLQSLSDIISYTPMSPSNRLRHLLELRHFLSDWTLACCFHLARDYRWSLTPDQTLACLRHPVSFVREAAISYLQVASPLVLRAMLPLLQTDPDRLVAAQVKEILATLESPSSSSKNGLTYSSGQAGI
;
A
#
# COMPACT_ATOMS: atom_id res chain seq x y z
N PHE A 1 21.35 -4.15 -37.94
CA PHE A 1 20.66 -2.85 -37.79
C PHE A 1 20.37 -2.66 -36.31
N THR A 2 20.87 -1.58 -35.71
CA THR A 2 20.85 -1.35 -34.26
C THR A 2 19.42 -1.08 -33.76
N SER A 3 18.74 -2.10 -33.25
CA SER A 3 17.38 -2.01 -32.63
C SER A 3 17.26 -0.86 -31.61
N ASN A 4 18.34 -0.54 -30.90
CA ASN A 4 18.40 0.52 -29.90
C ASN A 4 18.09 1.91 -30.50
N ARG A 5 18.38 2.11 -31.80
CA ARG A 5 18.09 3.36 -32.52
C ARG A 5 16.61 3.49 -32.90
N LEU A 6 15.93 2.37 -33.18
CA LEU A 6 14.51 2.34 -33.55
C LEU A 6 13.58 2.45 -32.32
N LEU A 7 14.04 2.02 -31.14
CA LEU A 7 13.31 2.23 -29.88
C LEU A 7 13.23 3.70 -29.46
N GLN A 8 14.15 4.52 -29.97
CA GLN A 8 14.22 5.95 -29.73
C GLN A 8 13.73 6.78 -30.92
N ASP A 9 13.12 6.12 -31.92
CA ASP A 9 12.63 6.78 -33.12
C ASP A 9 11.53 7.80 -32.78
N GLU A 10 11.56 8.95 -33.43
CA GLU A 10 10.56 10.01 -33.23
C GLU A 10 9.15 9.50 -33.56
N SER A 11 9.04 8.64 -34.57
CA SER A 11 7.79 8.03 -35.01
C SER A 11 7.27 6.99 -34.02
N LEU A 12 6.11 7.27 -33.44
CA LEU A 12 5.38 6.31 -32.61
C LEU A 12 5.02 5.03 -33.37
N ARG A 13 4.78 5.13 -34.68
CA ARG A 13 4.47 3.96 -35.51
C ARG A 13 5.66 3.02 -35.60
N VAL A 14 6.87 3.56 -35.78
CA VAL A 14 8.12 2.78 -35.83
C VAL A 14 8.39 2.11 -34.49
N ARG A 15 8.25 2.85 -33.38
CA ARG A 15 8.42 2.28 -32.05
C ARG A 15 7.46 1.14 -31.76
N ARG A 16 6.17 1.28 -32.09
CA ARG A 16 5.17 0.21 -31.90
C ARG A 16 5.46 -1.01 -32.77
N ALA A 17 5.73 -0.81 -34.06
CA ALA A 17 6.08 -1.88 -34.99
C ALA A 17 7.34 -2.64 -34.54
N LEU A 18 8.30 -1.97 -33.92
CA LEU A 18 9.47 -2.62 -33.37
C LEU A 18 9.14 -3.52 -32.17
N LEU A 19 8.29 -3.08 -31.25
CA LEU A 19 7.87 -3.91 -30.11
C LEU A 19 7.14 -5.18 -30.61
N GLU A 20 6.27 -5.02 -31.60
CA GLU A 20 5.61 -6.14 -32.27
C GLU A 20 6.63 -7.07 -32.95
N ALA A 21 7.62 -6.53 -33.65
CA ALA A 21 8.66 -7.31 -34.31
C ALA A 21 9.52 -8.10 -33.32
N ILE A 22 9.90 -7.50 -32.18
CA ILE A 22 10.66 -8.19 -31.11
C ILE A 22 9.91 -9.43 -30.64
N ALA A 23 8.61 -9.31 -30.36
CA ALA A 23 7.79 -10.45 -29.92
C ALA A 23 7.57 -11.46 -31.04
N ALA A 24 7.31 -11.01 -32.28
CA ALA A 24 7.08 -11.89 -33.42
C ALA A 24 8.31 -12.73 -33.80
N THR A 25 9.52 -12.27 -33.44
CA THR A 25 10.80 -12.91 -33.79
C THR A 25 11.52 -13.48 -32.58
N HIS A 26 10.93 -13.42 -31.38
CA HIS A 26 11.52 -13.90 -30.12
C HIS A 26 12.96 -13.41 -29.90
N LEU A 27 13.22 -12.13 -30.19
CA LEU A 27 14.54 -11.53 -29.98
C LEU A 27 14.75 -11.20 -28.50
N GLU A 28 15.13 -12.22 -27.73
CA GLU A 28 15.30 -12.16 -26.26
C GLU A 28 16.18 -10.99 -25.80
N GLU A 29 17.25 -10.66 -26.54
CA GLU A 29 18.14 -9.54 -26.24
C GLU A 29 17.41 -8.18 -26.15
N TYR A 30 16.21 -8.07 -26.72
CA TYR A 30 15.39 -6.85 -26.72
C TYR A 30 14.15 -6.89 -25.83
N TYR A 31 13.93 -7.98 -25.08
CA TYR A 31 12.82 -8.05 -24.10
C TYR A 31 12.81 -6.91 -23.07
N PRO A 32 13.95 -6.38 -22.58
CA PRO A 32 13.95 -5.18 -21.72
C PRO A 32 13.24 -3.96 -22.35
N SER A 33 13.20 -3.90 -23.67
CA SER A 33 12.54 -2.84 -24.43
C SER A 33 11.02 -2.95 -24.37
N LEU A 34 10.49 -4.18 -24.33
CA LEU A 34 9.07 -4.43 -24.11
C LEU A 34 8.65 -3.92 -22.73
N LEU A 35 9.41 -4.25 -21.68
CA LEU A 35 9.15 -3.73 -20.32
C LEU A 35 9.23 -2.20 -20.26
N LYS A 36 10.26 -1.61 -20.87
CA LYS A 36 10.41 -0.16 -20.96
C LYS A 36 9.21 0.49 -21.68
N GLY A 37 8.64 -0.20 -22.66
CA GLY A 37 7.44 0.23 -23.37
C GLY A 37 6.21 0.43 -22.46
N LEU A 38 6.11 -0.30 -21.33
CA LEU A 38 5.02 -0.18 -20.36
C LEU A 38 5.03 1.16 -19.60
N TYR A 39 6.21 1.78 -19.44
CA TYR A 39 6.37 3.05 -18.74
C TYR A 39 5.75 4.23 -19.50
N TYR A 40 5.70 4.17 -20.84
CA TYR A 40 5.23 5.28 -21.65
C TYR A 40 3.82 5.05 -22.19
N LYS A 41 2.89 5.97 -21.88
CA LYS A 41 1.49 5.91 -22.33
C LYS A 41 1.35 5.65 -23.85
N SER A 42 2.26 6.20 -24.66
CA SER A 42 2.19 6.12 -26.12
C SER A 42 2.57 4.74 -26.70
N THR A 43 3.40 3.96 -26.01
CA THR A 43 3.88 2.63 -26.44
C THR A 43 3.30 1.47 -25.63
N ARG A 44 2.69 1.78 -24.48
CA ARG A 44 2.22 0.80 -23.51
C ARG A 44 1.33 -0.28 -24.11
N GLU A 45 0.33 0.10 -24.91
CA GLU A 45 -0.58 -0.89 -25.49
C GLU A 45 0.17 -1.88 -26.40
N ALA A 46 1.04 -1.39 -27.28
CA ALA A 46 1.86 -2.25 -28.13
C ALA A 46 2.82 -3.13 -27.32
N ALA A 47 3.37 -2.61 -26.22
CA ALA A 47 4.19 -3.39 -25.30
C ALA A 47 3.39 -4.52 -24.63
N VAL A 48 2.18 -4.23 -24.14
CA VAL A 48 1.29 -5.25 -23.56
C VAL A 48 0.97 -6.33 -24.60
N GLN A 49 0.56 -5.96 -25.82
CA GLN A 49 0.24 -6.93 -26.87
C GLN A 49 1.46 -7.78 -27.27
N ALA A 50 2.65 -7.17 -27.35
CA ALA A 50 3.89 -7.88 -27.62
C ALA A 50 4.22 -8.89 -26.49
N LEU A 51 4.04 -8.50 -25.22
CA LEU A 51 4.28 -9.37 -24.07
C LEU A 51 3.27 -10.51 -23.98
N ILE A 52 2.00 -10.27 -24.30
CA ILE A 52 0.97 -11.33 -24.39
C ILE A 52 1.34 -12.35 -25.45
N ARG A 53 1.82 -11.89 -26.62
CA ARG A 53 2.23 -12.76 -27.72
C ARG A 53 3.42 -13.67 -27.38
N LEU A 54 4.26 -13.27 -26.43
CA LEU A 54 5.35 -14.10 -25.92
C LEU A 54 4.88 -15.19 -24.94
N GLU A 55 3.61 -15.14 -24.51
CA GLU A 55 3.00 -16.08 -23.58
C GLU A 55 3.88 -16.35 -22.33
N ASN A 56 4.20 -17.61 -22.06
CA ASN A 56 4.94 -18.04 -20.87
C ASN A 56 6.37 -17.49 -20.82
N GLU A 57 6.99 -17.15 -21.96
CA GLU A 57 8.33 -16.56 -22.00
C GLU A 57 8.39 -15.20 -21.32
N ALA A 58 7.28 -14.44 -21.33
CA ALA A 58 7.21 -13.13 -20.69
C ALA A 58 7.00 -13.20 -19.17
N LEU A 59 6.60 -14.35 -18.62
CA LEU A 59 6.19 -14.44 -17.21
C LEU A 59 7.31 -14.06 -16.22
N PRO A 60 8.56 -14.57 -16.33
CA PRO A 60 9.59 -14.24 -15.34
C PRO A 60 9.91 -12.74 -15.27
N MET A 61 9.95 -12.08 -16.42
CA MET A 61 10.23 -10.65 -16.53
C MET A 61 9.04 -9.78 -16.08
N LEU A 62 7.81 -10.23 -16.34
CA LEU A 62 6.60 -9.56 -15.89
C LEU A 62 6.44 -9.66 -14.37
N VAL A 63 6.65 -10.84 -13.78
CA VAL A 63 6.59 -11.03 -12.32
C VAL A 63 7.62 -10.13 -11.63
N LYS A 64 8.87 -10.17 -12.09
CA LYS A 64 9.94 -9.31 -11.55
C LYS A 64 9.57 -7.83 -11.58
N LEU A 65 8.98 -7.35 -12.68
CA LEU A 65 8.53 -5.95 -12.79
C LEU A 65 7.32 -5.66 -11.88
N ALA A 66 6.40 -6.62 -11.74
CA ALA A 66 5.20 -6.46 -10.95
C ALA A 66 5.48 -6.45 -9.43
N GLU A 67 6.56 -7.11 -9.01
CA GLU A 67 7.05 -7.15 -7.62
C GLU A 67 8.03 -6.02 -7.27
N ASP A 68 8.57 -5.32 -8.28
CA ASP A 68 9.52 -4.23 -8.05
C ASP A 68 8.85 -3.04 -7.36
N SER A 69 8.97 -2.96 -6.04
CA SER A 69 8.37 -1.90 -5.23
C SER A 69 8.81 -0.48 -5.64
N TYR A 70 9.96 -0.33 -6.32
CA TYR A 70 10.45 0.95 -6.83
C TYR A 70 9.90 1.30 -8.22
N ALA A 71 9.32 0.33 -8.95
CA ALA A 71 8.61 0.61 -10.19
C ALA A 71 7.30 1.36 -9.89
N PRO A 72 6.87 2.32 -10.73
CA PRO A 72 5.61 3.03 -10.54
C PRO A 72 4.43 2.07 -10.45
N GLU A 73 3.49 2.32 -9.52
CA GLU A 73 2.33 1.45 -9.29
C GLU A 73 1.54 1.15 -10.57
N VAL A 74 1.36 2.15 -11.43
CA VAL A 74 0.69 1.99 -12.73
C VAL A 74 1.40 0.97 -13.61
N VAL A 75 2.74 0.94 -13.62
CA VAL A 75 3.53 -0.01 -14.40
C VAL A 75 3.42 -1.42 -13.83
N ARG A 76 3.52 -1.57 -12.50
CA ARG A 76 3.29 -2.87 -11.83
C ARG A 76 1.89 -3.41 -12.11
N THR A 77 0.90 -2.52 -12.09
CA THR A 77 -0.49 -2.86 -12.44
C THR A 77 -0.58 -3.37 -13.87
N HIS A 78 0.08 -2.72 -14.82
CA HIS A 78 0.13 -3.22 -16.20
C HIS A 78 0.83 -4.57 -16.31
N ALA A 79 1.90 -4.81 -15.55
CA ALA A 79 2.55 -6.11 -15.52
C ALA A 79 1.60 -7.22 -15.02
N TRP A 80 0.91 -7.02 -13.89
CA TRP A 80 -0.10 -7.97 -13.40
C TRP A 80 -1.25 -8.19 -14.41
N ASN A 81 -1.78 -7.13 -15.01
CA ASN A 81 -2.83 -7.25 -16.03
C ASN A 81 -2.35 -7.99 -17.29
N THR A 82 -1.07 -7.85 -17.64
CA THR A 82 -0.47 -8.57 -18.79
C THR A 82 -0.37 -10.05 -18.47
N ILE A 83 0.06 -10.41 -17.25
CA ILE A 83 0.06 -11.81 -16.78
C ILE A 83 -1.36 -12.40 -16.86
N GLY A 84 -2.38 -11.67 -16.40
CA GLY A 84 -3.77 -12.13 -16.53
C GLY A 84 -4.24 -12.31 -17.97
N GLN A 85 -3.81 -11.45 -18.89
CA GLN A 85 -4.17 -11.54 -20.31
C GLN A 85 -3.43 -12.64 -21.07
N ILE A 86 -2.23 -13.06 -20.61
CA ILE A 86 -1.56 -14.25 -21.13
C ILE A 86 -2.45 -15.48 -20.92
N GLY A 87 -3.10 -15.59 -19.75
CA GLY A 87 -4.21 -16.53 -19.54
C GLY A 87 -3.88 -18.02 -19.62
N THR A 88 -2.60 -18.38 -19.71
CA THR A 88 -2.12 -19.77 -19.63
C THR A 88 -2.27 -20.31 -18.20
N SER A 89 -2.26 -21.64 -18.05
CA SER A 89 -2.24 -22.29 -16.73
C SER A 89 -1.15 -21.75 -15.83
N GLU A 90 0.05 -21.57 -16.35
CA GLU A 90 1.20 -21.07 -15.60
C GLU A 90 1.01 -19.62 -15.17
N ALA A 91 0.41 -18.77 -16.02
CA ALA A 91 0.10 -17.40 -15.67
C ALA A 91 -0.96 -17.32 -14.55
N LEU A 92 -1.96 -18.20 -14.59
CA LEU A 92 -2.98 -18.30 -13.55
C LEU A 92 -2.40 -18.81 -12.22
N ASP A 93 -1.57 -19.86 -12.26
CA ASP A 93 -0.86 -20.38 -11.09
C ASP A 93 -0.01 -19.28 -10.42
N ILE A 94 0.68 -18.46 -11.22
CA ILE A 94 1.43 -17.30 -10.73
C ILE A 94 0.51 -16.32 -10.01
N LEU A 95 -0.60 -15.89 -10.63
CA LEU A 95 -1.51 -14.92 -10.03
C LEU A 95 -2.11 -15.45 -8.73
N VAL A 96 -2.55 -16.70 -8.70
CA VAL A 96 -3.15 -17.32 -7.51
C VAL A 96 -2.11 -17.53 -6.41
N GLY A 97 -0.89 -17.96 -6.75
CA GLY A 97 0.22 -18.06 -5.81
C GLY A 97 0.51 -16.71 -5.14
N HIS A 98 0.58 -15.63 -5.92
CA HIS A 98 0.83 -14.28 -5.38
C HIS A 98 -0.33 -13.73 -4.55
N LEU A 99 -1.57 -14.18 -4.77
CA LEU A 99 -2.71 -13.80 -3.94
C LEU A 99 -2.48 -14.09 -2.44
N THR A 100 -1.77 -15.18 -2.15
CA THR A 100 -1.51 -15.66 -0.78
C THR A 100 -0.50 -14.81 0.00
N ILE A 101 0.39 -14.10 -0.70
CA ILE A 101 1.46 -13.31 -0.09
C ILE A 101 1.29 -11.80 -0.30
N ALA A 102 0.59 -11.38 -1.36
CA ALA A 102 0.33 -9.98 -1.64
C ALA A 102 -0.67 -9.40 -0.65
N TRP A 103 -0.59 -8.09 -0.38
CA TRP A 103 -1.53 -7.35 0.46
C TRP A 103 -2.01 -6.07 -0.22
N GLY A 104 -3.00 -5.40 0.38
CA GLY A 104 -3.45 -4.07 0.00
C GLY A 104 -3.76 -3.93 -1.49
N PHE A 105 -3.15 -2.94 -2.14
CA PHE A 105 -3.35 -2.63 -3.55
C PHE A 105 -3.03 -3.81 -4.48
N THR A 106 -1.93 -4.52 -4.25
CA THR A 106 -1.49 -5.63 -5.11
C THR A 106 -2.47 -6.78 -5.06
N ARG A 107 -2.90 -7.19 -3.86
CA ARG A 107 -3.94 -8.22 -3.70
C ARG A 107 -5.24 -7.81 -4.38
N ARG A 108 -5.69 -6.56 -4.18
CA ARG A 108 -6.89 -6.04 -4.87
C ARG A 108 -6.78 -6.13 -6.39
N SER A 109 -5.61 -5.80 -6.94
CA SER A 109 -5.37 -5.84 -8.38
C SER A 109 -5.44 -7.27 -8.92
N ILE A 110 -4.78 -8.22 -8.26
CA ILE A 110 -4.81 -9.64 -8.62
C ILE A 110 -6.25 -10.20 -8.54
N LEU A 111 -6.98 -9.93 -7.45
CA LEU A 111 -8.39 -10.34 -7.30
C LEU A 111 -9.25 -9.82 -8.46
N ARG A 112 -9.11 -8.54 -8.81
CA ARG A 112 -9.87 -7.92 -9.90
C ARG A 112 -9.50 -8.51 -11.27
N ILE A 113 -8.25 -8.89 -11.50
CA ILE A 113 -7.81 -9.54 -12.73
C ILE A 113 -8.49 -10.91 -12.83
N LEU A 114 -8.32 -11.76 -11.81
CA LEU A 114 -8.88 -13.11 -11.78
C LEU A 114 -10.42 -13.12 -11.95
N LEU A 115 -11.14 -12.23 -11.27
CA LEU A 115 -12.61 -12.10 -11.38
C LEU A 115 -13.10 -11.60 -12.74
N LYS A 116 -12.22 -11.02 -13.58
CA LYS A 116 -12.58 -10.47 -14.90
C LYS A 116 -12.24 -11.41 -16.05
N LEU A 117 -11.53 -12.50 -15.78
CA LEU A 117 -11.19 -13.46 -16.83
C LEU A 117 -12.45 -14.09 -17.43
N PRO A 118 -12.45 -14.33 -18.75
CA PRO A 118 -13.61 -14.90 -19.43
C PRO A 118 -13.89 -16.32 -18.95
N GLN A 119 -15.16 -16.74 -19.07
CA GLN A 119 -15.61 -18.11 -18.75
C GLN A 119 -15.24 -18.53 -17.32
N GLU A 120 -15.14 -17.58 -16.39
CA GLU A 120 -14.82 -17.85 -14.98
C GLU A 120 -13.44 -18.51 -14.76
N ALA A 121 -12.53 -18.48 -15.75
CA ALA A 121 -11.24 -19.16 -15.68
C ALA A 121 -10.42 -18.79 -14.43
N GLY A 122 -10.48 -17.53 -13.99
CA GLY A 122 -9.82 -17.10 -12.75
C GLY A 122 -10.48 -17.62 -11.48
N ILE A 123 -11.80 -17.80 -11.47
CA ILE A 123 -12.53 -18.40 -10.33
C ILE A 123 -12.18 -19.89 -10.25
N GLU A 124 -12.19 -20.59 -11.38
CA GLU A 124 -11.80 -22.00 -11.46
C GLU A 124 -10.35 -22.21 -11.02
N ALA A 125 -9.40 -21.38 -11.48
CA ALA A 125 -8.00 -21.46 -11.05
C ALA A 125 -7.84 -21.28 -9.54
N VAL A 126 -8.51 -20.28 -8.94
CA VAL A 126 -8.49 -20.07 -7.49
C VAL A 126 -9.11 -21.28 -6.76
N SER A 127 -10.23 -21.79 -7.24
CA SER A 127 -10.89 -22.96 -6.66
C SER A 127 -10.01 -24.22 -6.73
N ASN A 128 -9.29 -24.42 -7.82
CA ASN A 128 -8.43 -25.59 -8.01
C ASN A 128 -7.17 -25.54 -7.13
N LEU A 129 -6.56 -24.36 -6.97
CA LEU A 129 -5.28 -24.22 -6.25
C LEU A 129 -5.45 -23.94 -4.76
N LEU A 130 -6.41 -23.09 -4.38
CA LEU A 130 -6.62 -22.69 -2.98
C LEU A 130 -7.81 -23.41 -2.35
N GLY A 131 -8.79 -23.79 -3.17
CA GLY A 131 -10.08 -24.27 -2.69
C GLY A 131 -10.82 -23.23 -1.86
N ARG A 132 -11.97 -23.66 -1.34
CA ARG A 132 -12.79 -22.84 -0.46
C ARG A 132 -12.05 -22.42 0.82
N SER A 133 -11.34 -23.35 1.46
CA SER A 133 -10.61 -23.09 2.70
C SER A 133 -9.49 -22.05 2.53
N GLY A 134 -8.80 -22.04 1.39
CA GLY A 134 -7.79 -21.02 1.10
C GLY A 134 -8.39 -19.63 0.93
N ILE A 135 -9.55 -19.50 0.28
CA ILE A 135 -10.25 -18.22 0.18
C ILE A 135 -10.75 -17.76 1.56
N GLU A 136 -11.29 -18.67 2.38
CA GLU A 136 -11.69 -18.36 3.76
C GLU A 136 -10.50 -17.91 4.62
N ALA A 137 -9.31 -18.50 4.42
CA ALA A 137 -8.09 -18.06 5.08
C ALA A 137 -7.70 -16.62 4.67
N LEU A 138 -7.83 -16.26 3.40
CA LEU A 138 -7.62 -14.88 2.92
C LEU A 138 -8.64 -13.90 3.50
N ILE A 139 -9.90 -14.32 3.64
CA ILE A 139 -10.94 -13.51 4.31
C ILE A 139 -10.53 -13.28 5.77
N ASN A 140 -10.10 -14.31 6.49
CA ASN A 140 -9.65 -14.18 7.88
C ASN A 140 -8.41 -13.27 8.01
N GLN A 141 -7.49 -13.29 7.04
CA GLN A 141 -6.37 -12.36 6.99
C GLN A 141 -6.83 -10.90 6.87
N GLU A 142 -7.79 -10.60 5.98
CA GLU A 142 -8.35 -9.25 5.83
C GLU A 142 -9.15 -8.81 7.06
N LEU A 143 -9.90 -9.73 7.68
CA LEU A 143 -10.59 -9.47 8.94
C LEU A 143 -9.60 -9.22 10.09
N GLY A 144 -8.47 -9.93 10.11
CA GLY A 144 -7.39 -9.69 11.06
C GLY A 144 -6.78 -8.30 10.93
N LEU A 145 -6.51 -7.86 9.69
CA LEU A 145 -6.08 -6.49 9.41
C LEU A 145 -7.13 -5.47 9.88
N MET A 146 -8.41 -5.69 9.56
CA MET A 146 -9.51 -4.84 10.01
C MET A 146 -9.51 -4.67 11.53
N GLY A 147 -9.27 -5.76 12.27
CA GLY A 147 -9.16 -5.72 13.72
C GLY A 147 -8.00 -4.87 14.23
N GLN A 148 -6.83 -4.93 13.57
CA GLN A 148 -5.71 -4.05 13.89
C GLN A 148 -6.03 -2.57 13.64
N LEU A 149 -6.79 -2.26 12.59
CA LEU A 149 -7.24 -0.90 12.29
C LEU A 149 -8.21 -0.38 13.36
N TYR A 150 -9.18 -1.18 13.80
CA TYR A 150 -10.08 -0.78 14.89
C TYR A 150 -9.35 -0.58 16.21
N ALA A 151 -8.42 -1.48 16.55
CA ALA A 151 -7.58 -1.33 17.75
C ALA A 151 -6.76 -0.02 17.69
N GLY A 152 -6.24 0.34 16.51
CA GLY A 152 -5.61 1.63 16.25
C GLY A 152 -6.54 2.82 16.52
N LEU A 153 -7.76 2.79 15.98
CA LEU A 153 -8.73 3.88 16.19
C LEU A 153 -9.23 4.02 17.63
N ILE A 154 -9.26 2.92 18.39
CA ILE A 154 -9.65 2.94 19.81
C ILE A 154 -8.54 3.52 20.67
N ASP A 155 -7.32 2.99 20.55
CA ASP A 155 -6.18 3.44 21.38
C ASP A 155 -5.65 4.83 20.98
N LEU A 156 -5.97 5.30 19.76
CA LEU A 156 -5.65 6.63 19.23
C LEU A 156 -6.91 7.47 19.05
N SER A 157 -7.92 7.28 19.89
CA SER A 157 -9.16 8.06 19.84
C SER A 157 -8.92 9.55 20.05
N THR A 158 -9.89 10.36 19.65
CA THR A 158 -9.85 11.83 19.79
C THR A 158 -9.71 12.29 21.24
N ASP A 159 -10.19 11.50 22.19
CA ASP A 159 -10.15 11.81 23.62
C ASP A 159 -8.75 11.60 24.22
N VAL A 160 -7.91 10.81 23.55
CA VAL A 160 -6.58 10.42 24.03
C VAL A 160 -5.48 11.15 23.25
N VAL A 161 -5.65 11.30 21.93
CA VAL A 161 -4.67 11.91 21.02
C VAL A 161 -5.39 12.88 20.09
N TYR A 162 -5.12 14.17 20.24
CA TYR A 162 -5.77 15.25 19.49
C TYR A 162 -4.81 15.96 18.51
N GLY A 163 -5.36 16.82 17.67
CA GLY A 163 -4.58 17.62 16.72
C GLY A 163 -4.50 17.02 15.32
N ARG A 164 -4.03 17.85 14.38
CA ARG A 164 -4.09 17.57 12.94
C ARG A 164 -3.41 16.25 12.56
N GLU A 165 -2.23 15.97 13.09
CA GLU A 165 -1.49 14.73 12.73
C GLU A 165 -2.22 13.48 13.23
N ALA A 166 -2.93 13.58 14.36
CA ALA A 166 -3.76 12.51 14.89
C ALA A 166 -5.00 12.28 14.02
N ASP A 167 -5.63 13.37 13.53
CA ASP A 167 -6.74 13.30 12.59
C ASP A 167 -6.33 12.68 11.26
N LEU A 168 -5.16 13.02 10.73
CA LEU A 168 -4.61 12.44 9.50
C LEU A 168 -4.36 10.94 9.65
N LEU A 169 -3.76 10.49 10.76
CA LEU A 169 -3.57 9.06 11.01
C LEU A 169 -4.91 8.33 11.14
N ARG A 170 -5.87 8.87 11.89
CA ARG A 170 -7.21 8.28 12.00
C ARG A 170 -7.91 8.19 10.63
N GLY A 171 -7.81 9.25 9.83
CA GLY A 171 -8.31 9.26 8.45
C GLY A 171 -7.68 8.16 7.60
N GLY A 172 -6.35 8.02 7.63
CA GLY A 172 -5.64 6.95 6.92
C GLY A 172 -6.07 5.54 7.36
N LEU A 173 -6.28 5.32 8.66
CA LEU A 173 -6.81 4.06 9.18
C LEU A 173 -8.26 3.80 8.73
N GLN A 174 -9.08 4.84 8.57
CA GLN A 174 -10.46 4.75 8.07
C GLN A 174 -10.50 4.46 6.57
N ASP A 175 -9.70 5.16 5.77
CA ASP A 175 -9.57 4.91 4.33
C ASP A 175 -9.14 3.45 4.08
N GLN A 176 -8.21 2.96 4.90
CA GLN A 176 -7.74 1.58 4.79
C GLN A 176 -8.81 0.54 5.19
N GLN A 177 -9.78 0.89 6.06
CA GLN A 177 -10.93 0.01 6.31
C GLN A 177 -11.80 -0.11 5.06
N VAL A 178 -12.04 0.99 4.34
CA VAL A 178 -12.81 0.98 3.09
C VAL A 178 -12.14 0.08 2.05
N ASP A 179 -10.83 0.22 1.86
CA ASP A 179 -10.06 -0.64 0.96
C ASP A 179 -10.11 -2.12 1.39
N THR A 180 -10.08 -2.39 2.69
CA THR A 180 -10.16 -3.75 3.25
C THR A 180 -11.53 -4.38 3.04
N LEU A 181 -12.61 -3.61 3.24
CA LEU A 181 -13.97 -4.03 2.91
C LEU A 181 -14.11 -4.36 1.42
N GLU A 182 -13.53 -3.54 0.54
CA GLU A 182 -13.55 -3.82 -0.89
C GLU A 182 -12.91 -5.19 -1.22
N ARG A 183 -11.74 -5.48 -0.62
CA ARG A 183 -11.08 -6.77 -0.80
C ARG A 183 -11.88 -7.94 -0.25
N LEU A 184 -12.55 -7.76 0.90
CA LEU A 184 -13.48 -8.77 1.44
C LEU A 184 -14.62 -9.07 0.45
N PHE A 185 -15.23 -8.05 -0.16
CA PHE A 185 -16.24 -8.27 -1.21
C PHE A 185 -15.68 -8.98 -2.44
N LEU A 186 -14.47 -8.64 -2.88
CA LEU A 186 -13.82 -9.33 -4.00
C LEU A 186 -13.56 -10.81 -3.67
N LEU A 187 -13.05 -11.12 -2.47
CA LEU A 187 -12.82 -12.50 -2.02
C LEU A 187 -14.14 -13.29 -1.96
N MET A 188 -15.21 -12.70 -1.44
CA MET A 188 -16.52 -13.35 -1.37
C MET A 188 -17.08 -13.72 -2.76
N ARG A 189 -16.72 -12.99 -3.82
CA ARG A 189 -17.15 -13.31 -5.20
C ARG A 189 -16.50 -14.57 -5.77
N PHE A 190 -15.47 -15.12 -5.12
CA PHE A 190 -14.94 -16.45 -5.45
C PHE A 190 -15.68 -17.59 -4.74
N LEU A 191 -16.44 -17.28 -3.67
CA LEU A 191 -17.20 -18.28 -2.90
C LEU A 191 -18.69 -18.29 -3.25
N TYR A 192 -19.22 -17.14 -3.67
CA TYR A 192 -20.64 -16.90 -3.84
C TYR A 192 -20.92 -16.22 -5.17
N SER A 193 -22.20 -16.23 -5.57
CA SER A 193 -22.66 -15.54 -6.77
C SER A 193 -22.19 -14.08 -6.79
N SER A 194 -21.48 -13.72 -7.87
CA SER A 194 -20.97 -12.37 -8.06
C SER A 194 -22.08 -11.31 -8.02
N SER A 195 -23.24 -11.58 -8.61
CA SER A 195 -24.36 -10.65 -8.62
C SER A 195 -24.95 -10.43 -7.22
N THR A 196 -25.02 -11.50 -6.41
CA THR A 196 -25.53 -11.44 -5.04
C THR A 196 -24.61 -10.60 -4.14
N ILE A 197 -23.31 -10.86 -4.21
CA ILE A 197 -22.32 -10.11 -3.42
C ILE A 197 -22.26 -8.64 -3.86
N GLN A 198 -22.36 -8.37 -5.16
CA GLN A 198 -22.43 -6.99 -5.67
C GLN A 198 -23.72 -6.26 -5.25
N ALA A 199 -24.87 -6.94 -5.28
CA ALA A 199 -26.14 -6.38 -4.82
C ALA A 199 -26.09 -6.02 -3.33
N ALA A 200 -25.49 -6.88 -2.50
CA ALA A 200 -25.23 -6.58 -1.10
C ALA A 200 -24.33 -5.36 -0.92
N ALA A 201 -23.17 -5.35 -1.59
CA ALA A 201 -22.21 -4.24 -1.53
C ALA A 201 -22.84 -2.89 -1.95
N PHE A 202 -23.64 -2.90 -3.01
CA PHE A 202 -24.37 -1.71 -3.47
C PHE A 202 -25.36 -1.19 -2.43
N ASN A 203 -26.15 -2.07 -1.80
CA ASN A 203 -27.09 -1.69 -0.76
C ASN A 203 -26.40 -1.13 0.49
N LEU A 204 -25.24 -1.69 0.85
CA LEU A 204 -24.42 -1.22 2.00
C LEU A 204 -23.79 0.16 1.79
N GLN A 205 -23.58 0.58 0.54
CA GLN A 205 -23.13 1.93 0.21
C GLN A 205 -24.25 2.98 0.35
N SER A 206 -25.50 2.56 0.60
CA SER A 206 -26.62 3.49 0.79
C SER A 206 -26.45 4.33 2.06
N SER A 207 -26.77 5.62 1.96
CA SER A 207 -26.86 6.52 3.11
C SER A 207 -28.08 6.20 4.02
N SER A 208 -29.06 5.43 3.53
CA SER A 208 -30.26 5.05 4.28
C SER A 208 -30.02 3.83 5.18
N GLN A 209 -30.64 3.81 6.36
CA GLN A 209 -30.57 2.66 7.27
C GLN A 209 -31.22 1.40 6.64
N ASP A 210 -32.33 1.58 5.91
CA ASP A 210 -33.00 0.47 5.22
C ASP A 210 -32.13 -0.16 4.12
N GLY A 211 -31.35 0.65 3.40
CA GLY A 211 -30.39 0.16 2.40
C GLY A 211 -29.32 -0.70 3.04
N VAL A 212 -28.72 -0.23 4.14
CA VAL A 212 -27.74 -1.01 4.90
C VAL A 212 -28.36 -2.31 5.42
N ALA A 213 -29.57 -2.27 6.00
CA ALA A 213 -30.26 -3.44 6.50
C ALA A 213 -30.51 -4.49 5.41
N ARG A 214 -30.97 -4.08 4.22
CA ARG A 214 -31.12 -4.98 3.05
C ARG A 214 -29.80 -5.62 2.63
N GLY A 215 -28.72 -4.84 2.61
CA GLY A 215 -27.40 -5.37 2.28
C GLY A 215 -26.92 -6.43 3.28
N ILE A 216 -27.14 -6.19 4.57
CA ILE A 216 -26.88 -7.15 5.64
C ILE A 216 -27.75 -8.40 5.49
N GLU A 217 -29.04 -8.25 5.21
CA GLU A 217 -29.97 -9.37 5.01
C GLU A 217 -29.57 -10.27 3.84
N ILE A 218 -29.15 -9.68 2.71
CA ILE A 218 -28.64 -10.44 1.56
C ILE A 218 -27.43 -11.27 2.00
N LEU A 219 -26.47 -10.68 2.72
CA LEU A 219 -25.29 -11.40 3.18
C LEU A 219 -25.62 -12.43 4.26
N ASP A 220 -26.57 -12.15 5.16
CA ASP A 220 -26.98 -13.12 6.17
C ASP A 220 -27.59 -14.37 5.52
N ASN A 221 -28.36 -14.22 4.45
CA ASN A 221 -28.90 -15.35 3.71
C ASN A 221 -27.90 -16.04 2.77
N THR A 222 -26.79 -15.37 2.44
CA THR A 222 -25.79 -15.88 1.46
C THR A 222 -24.60 -16.54 2.13
N LEU A 223 -24.10 -15.96 3.23
CA LEU A 223 -22.83 -16.36 3.83
C LEU A 223 -23.02 -17.60 4.72
N ASP A 224 -22.14 -18.57 4.51
CA ASP A 224 -22.00 -19.83 5.26
C ASP A 224 -20.57 -20.05 5.79
N ILE A 225 -19.72 -19.01 5.80
CA ILE A 225 -18.37 -19.02 6.38
C ILE A 225 -18.38 -18.88 7.91
N ALA A 226 -17.35 -19.41 8.58
CA ALA A 226 -17.17 -19.27 10.02
C ALA A 226 -17.14 -17.79 10.48
N GLY A 227 -16.50 -16.91 9.70
CA GLY A 227 -16.40 -15.47 9.98
C GLY A 227 -17.67 -14.65 9.72
N LYS A 228 -18.81 -15.28 9.39
CA LYS A 228 -20.06 -14.60 9.02
C LYS A 228 -20.50 -13.55 10.03
N ARG A 229 -20.57 -13.91 11.32
CA ARG A 229 -21.04 -13.00 12.39
C ARG A 229 -20.14 -11.76 12.49
N ALA A 230 -18.83 -11.93 12.42
CA ALA A 230 -17.88 -10.83 12.43
C ALA A 230 -18.08 -9.92 11.21
N MET A 231 -18.21 -10.51 10.02
CA MET A 231 -18.45 -9.78 8.78
C MET A 231 -19.73 -8.93 8.84
N LEU A 232 -20.86 -9.50 9.27
CA LEU A 232 -22.12 -8.75 9.40
C LEU A 232 -22.00 -7.61 10.43
N THR A 233 -21.32 -7.86 11.56
CA THR A 233 -21.09 -6.84 12.60
C THR A 233 -20.23 -5.68 12.09
N ILE A 234 -19.20 -5.97 11.28
CA ILE A 234 -18.33 -4.98 10.67
C ILE A 234 -19.08 -4.07 9.68
N LEU A 235 -19.99 -4.64 8.89
CA LEU A 235 -20.77 -3.92 7.88
C LEU A 235 -21.90 -3.10 8.49
N ASP A 236 -22.33 -3.44 9.69
CA ASP A 236 -23.33 -2.71 10.45
C ASP A 236 -22.78 -1.36 10.98
N ARG A 237 -23.69 -0.43 11.29
CA ARG A 237 -23.39 0.89 11.86
C ARG A 237 -23.12 0.81 13.37
N ARG A 238 -22.13 0.03 13.74
CA ARG A 238 -21.69 -0.19 15.13
C ARG A 238 -20.45 0.61 15.49
N SER A 239 -20.20 0.74 16.78
CA SER A 239 -18.97 1.36 17.28
C SER A 239 -17.73 0.53 16.92
N ASN A 240 -16.56 1.17 16.83
CA ASN A 240 -15.29 0.46 16.61
C ASN A 240 -15.04 -0.61 17.68
N GLN A 241 -15.48 -0.37 18.93
CA GLN A 241 -15.34 -1.32 20.03
C GLN A 241 -16.15 -2.60 19.78
N GLU A 242 -17.42 -2.48 19.37
CA GLU A 242 -18.26 -3.64 19.06
C GLU A 242 -17.74 -4.40 17.84
N LYS A 243 -17.28 -3.68 16.81
CA LYS A 243 -16.67 -4.30 15.62
C LYS A 243 -15.40 -5.07 15.98
N LEU A 244 -14.52 -4.48 16.78
CA LEU A 244 -13.32 -5.15 17.28
C LEU A 244 -13.67 -6.37 18.15
N GLN A 245 -14.66 -6.26 19.04
CA GLN A 245 -15.09 -7.37 19.88
C GLN A 245 -15.62 -8.55 19.05
N SER A 246 -16.27 -8.28 17.91
CA SER A 246 -16.73 -9.34 17.00
C SER A 246 -15.61 -10.12 16.31
N LEU A 247 -14.38 -9.61 16.37
CA LEU A 247 -13.18 -10.21 15.79
C LEU A 247 -12.32 -10.98 16.81
N SER A 248 -12.83 -11.21 18.02
CA SER A 248 -12.07 -11.84 19.12
C SER A 248 -11.53 -13.24 18.79
N ASP A 249 -12.20 -13.96 17.90
CA ASP A 249 -11.79 -15.31 17.48
C ASP A 249 -10.66 -15.28 16.44
N ILE A 250 -10.41 -14.11 15.83
CA ILE A 250 -9.39 -13.90 14.79
C ILE A 250 -8.17 -13.18 15.35
N ILE A 251 -8.39 -12.20 16.23
CA ILE A 251 -7.31 -11.42 16.84
C ILE A 251 -7.48 -11.28 18.35
N SER A 252 -6.36 -11.26 19.06
CA SER A 252 -6.32 -10.87 20.47
C SER A 252 -6.10 -9.37 20.59
N TYR A 253 -7.02 -8.68 21.25
CA TYR A 253 -6.90 -7.26 21.54
C TYR A 253 -6.53 -7.03 23.01
N THR A 254 -5.44 -6.31 23.21
CA THR A 254 -5.07 -5.71 24.49
C THR A 254 -4.93 -4.20 24.28
N PRO A 255 -5.57 -3.36 25.12
CA PRO A 255 -5.40 -1.91 25.05
C PRO A 255 -3.93 -1.53 25.21
N MET A 256 -3.47 -0.58 24.40
CA MET A 256 -2.09 -0.08 24.42
C MET A 256 -2.08 1.42 24.73
N SER A 257 -0.98 1.90 25.32
CA SER A 257 -0.74 3.34 25.31
C SER A 257 -0.61 3.85 23.87
N PRO A 258 -0.97 5.11 23.57
CA PRO A 258 -0.90 5.65 22.21
C PRO A 258 0.44 5.46 21.52
N SER A 259 1.55 5.71 22.21
CA SER A 259 2.89 5.50 21.66
C SER A 259 3.20 4.02 21.36
N ASN A 260 2.70 3.10 22.20
CA ASN A 260 2.86 1.67 21.97
C ASN A 260 1.99 1.21 20.80
N ARG A 261 0.75 1.71 20.69
CA ARG A 261 -0.13 1.43 19.55
C ARG A 261 0.49 1.91 18.25
N LEU A 262 1.06 3.12 18.22
CA LEU A 262 1.71 3.65 17.03
C LEU A 262 2.91 2.79 16.62
N ARG A 263 3.76 2.37 17.57
CA ARG A 263 4.87 1.45 17.29
C ARG A 263 4.37 0.10 16.77
N HIS A 264 3.29 -0.43 17.33
CA HIS A 264 2.67 -1.66 16.84
C HIS A 264 2.16 -1.51 15.39
N LEU A 265 1.54 -0.38 15.04
CA LEU A 265 1.16 -0.09 13.65
C LEU A 265 2.38 -0.07 12.71
N LEU A 266 3.53 0.46 13.13
CA LEU A 266 4.76 0.43 12.34
C LEU A 266 5.36 -0.97 12.16
N GLU A 267 5.09 -1.92 13.06
CA GLU A 267 5.43 -3.33 12.82
C GLU A 267 4.57 -3.94 11.72
N LEU A 268 3.35 -3.43 11.54
CA LEU A 268 2.42 -3.82 10.47
C LEU A 268 2.66 -3.08 9.15
N ARG A 269 3.80 -2.37 8.98
CA ARG A 269 4.08 -1.50 7.82
C ARG A 269 3.84 -2.13 6.45
N HIS A 270 4.07 -3.44 6.30
CA HIS A 270 3.85 -4.15 5.03
C HIS A 270 2.37 -4.36 4.67
N PHE A 271 1.48 -4.15 5.65
CA PHE A 271 0.03 -4.26 5.53
C PHE A 271 -0.67 -2.89 5.55
N LEU A 272 0.05 -1.82 5.91
CA LEU A 272 -0.46 -0.46 5.92
C LEU A 272 -0.29 0.21 4.56
N SER A 273 -1.15 1.17 4.25
CA SER A 273 -0.93 2.06 3.13
C SER A 273 0.27 2.98 3.41
N ASP A 274 0.95 3.39 2.34
CA ASP A 274 2.07 4.33 2.42
C ASP A 274 1.66 5.62 3.13
N TRP A 275 0.43 6.09 2.89
CA TRP A 275 -0.14 7.28 3.52
C TRP A 275 -0.29 7.11 5.04
N THR A 276 -0.89 6.01 5.49
CA THR A 276 -1.03 5.69 6.92
C THR A 276 0.34 5.59 7.58
N LEU A 277 1.32 4.99 6.90
CA LEU A 277 2.69 4.88 7.38
C LEU A 277 3.34 6.25 7.58
N ALA A 278 3.23 7.16 6.60
CA ALA A 278 3.70 8.54 6.75
C ALA A 278 3.01 9.28 7.91
N CYS A 279 1.70 9.10 8.08
CA CYS A 279 0.97 9.69 9.21
C CYS A 279 1.49 9.22 10.57
N CYS A 280 1.90 7.95 10.70
CA CYS A 280 2.55 7.46 11.92
C CYS A 280 3.82 8.25 12.27
N PHE A 281 4.68 8.57 11.30
CA PHE A 281 5.89 9.34 11.56
C PHE A 281 5.58 10.79 11.91
N HIS A 282 4.62 11.42 11.24
CA HIS A 282 4.22 12.79 11.57
C HIS A 282 3.60 12.89 12.96
N LEU A 283 2.76 11.93 13.35
CA LEU A 283 2.19 11.89 14.70
C LEU A 283 3.27 11.63 15.76
N ALA A 284 4.18 10.68 15.52
CA ALA A 284 5.30 10.43 16.43
C ALA A 284 6.21 11.64 16.60
N ARG A 285 6.44 12.41 15.52
CA ARG A 285 7.19 13.67 15.56
C ARG A 285 6.49 14.72 16.43
N ASP A 286 5.20 14.94 16.21
CA ASP A 286 4.39 15.94 16.91
C ASP A 286 4.32 15.66 18.42
N TYR A 287 4.06 14.41 18.79
CA TYR A 287 3.98 13.96 20.17
C TYR A 287 5.33 13.61 20.80
N ARG A 288 6.43 13.74 20.04
CA ARG A 288 7.80 13.39 20.44
C ARG A 288 7.92 11.96 20.97
N TRP A 289 7.19 11.02 20.38
CA TRP A 289 7.27 9.60 20.72
C TRP A 289 8.49 8.96 20.06
N SER A 290 9.26 8.22 20.84
CA SER A 290 10.41 7.48 20.33
C SER A 290 9.98 6.26 19.51
N LEU A 291 10.50 6.17 18.29
CA LEU A 291 10.43 5.00 17.42
C LEU A 291 11.71 4.18 17.50
N THR A 292 11.64 2.91 17.09
CA THR A 292 12.84 2.06 17.05
C THR A 292 13.72 2.41 15.84
N PRO A 293 15.04 2.12 15.90
CA PRO A 293 15.93 2.29 14.76
C PRO A 293 15.45 1.50 13.54
N ASP A 294 15.00 0.26 13.72
CA ASP A 294 14.55 -0.61 12.64
C ASP A 294 13.33 -0.04 11.91
N GLN A 295 12.34 0.47 12.65
CA GLN A 295 11.16 1.14 12.09
C GLN A 295 11.56 2.35 11.25
N THR A 296 12.49 3.15 11.77
CA THR A 296 12.94 4.39 11.11
C THR A 296 13.77 4.09 9.87
N LEU A 297 14.73 3.17 9.96
CA LEU A 297 15.62 2.80 8.86
C LEU A 297 14.86 2.13 7.71
N ALA A 298 13.85 1.30 8.02
CA ALA A 298 12.99 0.71 7.01
C ALA A 298 12.27 1.79 6.18
N CYS A 299 11.80 2.86 6.84
CA CYS A 299 11.03 3.91 6.18
C CYS A 299 11.91 4.95 5.46
N LEU A 300 13.16 5.13 5.87
CA LEU A 300 14.15 5.91 5.10
C LEU A 300 14.51 5.27 3.76
N ARG A 301 14.33 3.95 3.62
CA ARG A 301 14.56 3.19 2.38
C ARG A 301 13.25 2.83 1.67
N HIS A 302 12.14 3.43 2.09
CA HIS A 302 10.83 3.13 1.53
C HIS A 302 10.79 3.54 0.05
N PRO A 303 10.15 2.78 -0.86
CA PRO A 303 10.08 3.14 -2.29
C PRO A 303 9.33 4.45 -2.54
N VAL A 304 8.33 4.76 -1.71
CA VAL A 304 7.52 5.98 -1.82
C VAL A 304 8.16 7.17 -1.12
N SER A 305 8.32 8.27 -1.84
CA SER A 305 9.08 9.45 -1.41
C SER A 305 8.50 10.14 -0.18
N PHE A 306 7.19 10.39 -0.15
CA PHE A 306 6.59 11.08 0.99
C PHE A 306 6.72 10.28 2.32
N VAL A 307 6.88 8.96 2.26
CA VAL A 307 7.19 8.14 3.46
C VAL A 307 8.61 8.42 3.95
N ARG A 308 9.58 8.53 3.01
CA ARG A 308 10.95 8.93 3.33
C ARG A 308 10.99 10.35 3.90
N GLU A 309 10.25 11.30 3.31
CA GLU A 309 10.13 12.68 3.82
C GLU A 309 9.58 12.72 5.24
N ALA A 310 8.56 11.91 5.55
CA ALA A 310 7.99 11.81 6.89
C ALA A 310 9.02 11.25 7.90
N ALA A 311 9.76 10.21 7.52
CA ALA A 311 10.82 9.64 8.35
C ALA A 311 11.98 10.62 8.61
N ILE A 312 12.40 11.38 7.59
CA ILE A 312 13.40 12.45 7.71
C ILE A 312 12.90 13.53 8.66
N SER A 313 11.66 13.99 8.46
CA SER A 313 11.02 15.01 9.31
C SER A 313 10.92 14.58 10.78
N TYR A 314 10.63 13.31 11.03
CA TYR A 314 10.63 12.74 12.36
C TYR A 314 12.03 12.78 12.99
N LEU A 315 13.06 12.35 12.25
CA LEU A 315 14.44 12.34 12.74
C LEU A 315 14.99 13.74 13.06
N GLN A 316 14.55 14.79 12.34
CA GLN A 316 14.92 16.17 12.66
C GLN A 316 14.57 16.56 14.11
N VAL A 317 13.47 16.03 14.64
CA VAL A 317 13.00 16.32 16.01
C VAL A 317 13.50 15.27 17.00
N ALA A 318 13.40 13.99 16.64
CA ALA A 318 13.66 12.89 17.55
C ALA A 318 15.15 12.58 17.74
N SER A 319 15.97 12.73 16.69
CA SER A 319 17.41 12.46 16.76
C SER A 319 18.22 13.20 15.67
N PRO A 320 18.51 14.51 15.88
CA PRO A 320 19.30 15.30 14.93
C PRO A 320 20.70 14.72 14.65
N LEU A 321 21.30 14.05 15.65
CA LEU A 321 22.61 13.39 15.50
C LEU A 321 22.55 12.26 14.48
N VAL A 322 21.55 11.37 14.61
CA VAL A 322 21.36 10.25 13.68
C VAL A 322 21.03 10.77 12.29
N LEU A 323 20.18 11.80 12.20
CA LEU A 323 19.89 12.45 10.92
C LEU A 323 21.18 12.94 10.25
N ARG A 324 22.02 13.68 10.98
CA ARG A 324 23.29 14.22 10.44
C ARG A 324 24.21 13.13 9.91
N ALA A 325 24.28 11.98 10.57
CA ALA A 325 25.04 10.83 10.10
C ALA A 325 24.46 10.21 8.81
N MET A 326 23.14 10.31 8.60
CA MET A 326 22.45 9.76 7.43
C MET A 326 22.36 10.73 6.24
N LEU A 327 22.44 12.05 6.46
CA LEU A 327 22.29 13.06 5.40
C LEU A 327 23.16 12.81 4.15
N PRO A 328 24.44 12.41 4.24
CA PRO A 328 25.24 12.14 3.05
C PRO A 328 24.66 11.05 2.14
N LEU A 329 24.00 10.04 2.72
CA LEU A 329 23.36 8.94 1.98
C LEU A 329 22.03 9.38 1.34
N LEU A 330 21.37 10.39 1.91
CA LEU A 330 20.06 10.87 1.47
C LEU A 330 20.16 12.00 0.43
N GLN A 331 21.32 12.63 0.25
CA GLN A 331 21.52 13.68 -0.76
C GLN A 331 21.32 13.18 -2.20
N THR A 332 21.53 11.88 -2.43
CA THR A 332 21.38 11.23 -3.73
C THR A 332 20.02 10.55 -3.89
N ASP A 333 19.01 10.95 -3.10
CA ASP A 333 17.67 10.40 -3.24
C ASP A 333 17.13 10.63 -4.68
N PRO A 334 16.51 9.62 -5.32
CA PRO A 334 16.00 9.77 -6.68
C PRO A 334 14.83 10.75 -6.78
N ASP A 335 14.11 11.00 -5.67
CA ASP A 335 13.01 11.95 -5.63
C ASP A 335 13.52 13.37 -5.34
N ARG A 336 13.09 14.32 -6.18
CA ARG A 336 13.54 15.71 -6.11
C ARG A 336 13.08 16.42 -4.84
N LEU A 337 11.93 16.07 -4.29
CA LEU A 337 11.39 16.69 -3.07
C LEU A 337 12.17 16.22 -1.85
N VAL A 338 12.45 14.92 -1.76
CA VAL A 338 13.30 14.35 -0.70
C VAL A 338 14.69 14.98 -0.75
N ALA A 339 15.32 15.03 -1.92
CA ALA A 339 16.64 15.64 -2.09
C ALA A 339 16.65 17.14 -1.73
N ALA A 340 15.58 17.89 -2.09
CA ALA A 340 15.44 19.29 -1.72
C ALA A 340 15.31 19.47 -0.20
N GLN A 341 14.49 18.64 0.46
CA GLN A 341 14.34 18.63 1.92
C GLN A 341 15.68 18.37 2.62
N VAL A 342 16.42 17.35 2.18
CA VAL A 342 17.75 17.01 2.72
C VAL A 342 18.73 18.18 2.58
N LYS A 343 18.70 18.87 1.44
CA LYS A 343 19.55 20.04 1.18
C LYS A 343 19.21 21.22 2.09
N GLU A 344 17.94 21.48 2.33
CA GLU A 344 17.50 22.54 3.25
C GLU A 344 17.95 22.27 4.69
N ILE A 345 17.83 21.01 5.14
CA ILE A 345 18.33 20.58 6.46
C ILE A 345 19.83 20.80 6.58
N LEU A 346 20.62 20.44 5.55
CA LEU A 346 22.07 20.66 5.57
C LEU A 346 22.40 22.16 5.68
N ALA A 347 21.72 23.01 4.92
CA ALA A 347 21.94 24.46 4.96
C ALA A 347 21.63 25.04 6.35
N THR A 348 20.58 24.57 7.02
CA THR A 348 20.25 25.00 8.39
C THR A 348 21.24 24.50 9.44
N LEU A 349 21.85 23.31 9.24
CA LEU A 349 22.87 22.77 10.14
C LEU A 349 24.26 23.40 9.95
N GLU A 350 24.58 23.89 8.75
CA GLU A 350 25.85 24.55 8.41
C GLU A 350 25.85 26.06 8.71
N SER A 351 24.67 26.66 8.86
CA SER A 351 24.53 28.05 9.28
C SER A 351 24.94 28.17 10.76
N PRO A 352 25.97 28.96 11.12
CA PRO A 352 26.32 29.18 12.51
C PRO A 352 25.14 29.87 13.20
N SER A 353 24.64 29.25 14.26
CA SER A 353 23.57 29.80 15.08
C SER A 353 23.89 31.24 15.48
N SER A 354 23.02 32.16 15.07
CA SER A 354 23.01 33.53 15.55
C SER A 354 22.73 33.53 17.07
N SER A 355 23.78 33.85 17.82
CA SER A 355 23.73 34.57 19.11
C SER A 355 22.96 33.92 20.28
N SER A 356 23.64 33.05 21.02
CA SER A 356 23.63 33.14 22.48
C SER A 356 24.41 34.38 22.92
N LYS A 357 23.77 35.56 22.88
CA LYS A 357 24.18 36.73 23.68
C LYS A 357 23.18 36.91 24.80
N ASN A 358 23.28 36.08 25.83
CA ASN A 358 22.89 36.46 27.20
C ASN A 358 24.17 36.45 28.04
N GLY A 359 25.04 37.41 27.76
CA GLY A 359 26.05 37.84 28.73
C GLY A 359 25.34 38.69 29.77
N LEU A 360 24.99 38.08 30.90
CA LEU A 360 24.64 38.80 32.12
C LEU A 360 25.90 39.57 32.57
N THR A 361 26.00 40.85 32.21
CA THR A 361 26.90 41.78 32.88
C THR A 361 26.29 42.12 34.22
N TYR A 362 26.76 41.45 35.28
CA TYR A 362 26.67 41.96 36.65
C TYR A 362 27.58 43.20 36.75
N SER A 363 27.00 44.39 36.85
CA SER A 363 27.72 45.56 37.32
C SER A 363 27.71 45.57 38.85
N SER A 364 28.88 45.34 39.45
CA SER A 364 29.15 45.57 40.86
C SER A 364 29.01 47.06 41.19
N GLY A 365 27.96 47.43 41.92
CA GLY A 365 27.88 48.70 42.63
C GLY A 365 28.70 48.61 43.92
N GLN A 366 29.87 49.25 43.93
CA GLN A 366 30.61 49.54 45.15
C GLN A 366 29.99 50.75 45.86
N ALA A 367 29.76 50.56 47.16
CA ALA A 367 29.43 51.59 48.12
C ALA A 367 30.64 52.51 48.39
N GLY A 368 30.34 53.77 48.67
CA GLY A 368 31.28 54.73 49.26
C GLY A 368 30.61 56.08 49.46
N ILE A 369 29.97 56.28 50.62
CA ILE A 369 30.39 57.14 51.75
C ILE A 369 29.58 56.69 52.97
#